data_AF-A0A7K0DMG7-F1
#
_entry.id   AF-A0A7K0DMG7-F1
#
_cell.length_a   1.000
_cell.length_b   1.000
_cell.length_c   1.000
_cell.angle_alpha   90.00
_cell.angle_beta   90.00
_cell.angle_gamma   90.00
#
_symmetry.space_group_name_H-M   'P 1'
#
loop_
_entity.id
_entity.type
_entity.pdbx_description
1 polymer ?
#
loop_
_entity_poly.entity_id
_entity_poly.type
_entity_poly.pdbx_seq_one_letter_code
_entity_poly.pdbx_strand_id
1 'polypeptide(L)'
;MVSDSAPAWPAPTPDRERSAIRLEIVIVLVVTFGLSGASAALSLVESALSPGGVGGRKVALNPSRAEQSTIDLLFQLLSALRLVGWAALGLYLLWRSGIGPKLIGLARPRWGGDALPGAALAALIGLPGLALYLIAHALGLSVTIVPSSLGDHWWRLPALVVSAIANAVAEEVLVVGYLISRLRALDWSPRRSLLASAVLRGSYHLYQGLGGGLGNLVMGVIFGGYWQRTTRLWPLVLAHATIDTVAYIGYTVLHGHVSWLP
;
A
#
# COMPACT_ATOMS: atom_id res chain seq x y z
N MET A 1 30.48 -37.00 39.08
CA MET A 1 30.27 -35.75 38.34
C MET A 1 29.41 -36.07 37.13
N VAL A 2 28.12 -35.76 37.17
CA VAL A 2 27.25 -35.87 36.00
C VAL A 2 27.56 -34.63 35.15
N SER A 3 28.10 -34.82 33.95
CA SER A 3 28.27 -33.72 33.01
C SER A 3 26.88 -33.34 32.52
N ASP A 4 26.35 -32.21 33.00
CA ASP A 4 25.21 -31.55 32.39
C ASP A 4 25.65 -31.09 31.00
N SER A 5 25.45 -31.94 29.99
CA SER A 5 25.55 -31.51 28.60
C SER A 5 24.38 -30.58 28.36
N ALA A 6 24.65 -29.27 28.34
CA ALA A 6 23.67 -28.26 27.99
C ALA A 6 22.95 -28.68 26.69
N PRO A 7 21.61 -28.55 26.61
CA PRO A 7 20.87 -28.97 25.43
C PRO A 7 21.42 -28.27 24.19
N ALA A 8 21.98 -29.07 23.27
CA ALA A 8 22.49 -28.57 22.00
C ALA A 8 21.29 -28.21 21.11
N TRP A 9 21.04 -26.91 20.96
CA TRP A 9 20.00 -26.44 20.05
C TRP A 9 20.38 -26.83 18.62
N PRO A 10 19.49 -27.52 17.88
CA PRO A 10 19.77 -27.89 16.51
C PRO A 10 19.98 -26.62 15.66
N ALA A 11 21.07 -26.58 14.89
CA ALA A 11 21.31 -25.51 13.94
C ALA A 11 20.17 -25.47 12.90
N PRO A 12 19.75 -24.28 12.43
CA PRO A 12 18.75 -24.18 11.37
C PRO A 12 19.23 -24.92 10.11
N THR A 13 18.37 -25.74 9.52
CA THR A 13 18.60 -26.33 8.21
C THR A 13 18.03 -25.41 7.12
N PRO A 14 18.57 -25.45 5.88
CA PRO A 14 18.03 -24.65 4.78
C PRO A 14 16.52 -24.85 4.53
N ASP A 15 16.01 -26.08 4.71
CA ASP A 15 14.58 -26.38 4.55
C ASP A 15 13.72 -25.78 5.66
N ARG A 16 14.24 -25.75 6.89
CA ARG A 16 13.58 -25.10 8.03
C ARG A 16 13.53 -23.59 7.82
N GLU A 17 14.59 -22.99 7.30
CA GLU A 17 14.63 -21.57 6.97
C GLU A 17 13.63 -21.19 5.87
N ARG A 18 13.57 -21.97 4.78
CA ARG A 18 12.56 -21.77 3.72
C ARG A 18 11.14 -21.87 4.26
N SER A 19 10.88 -22.85 5.12
CA SER A 19 9.57 -23.05 5.75
C SER A 19 9.21 -21.89 6.67
N ALA A 20 10.18 -21.39 7.46
CA ALA A 20 10.01 -20.22 8.30
C ALA A 20 9.70 -18.96 7.48
N ILE A 21 10.38 -18.73 6.34
CA ILE A 21 10.10 -17.60 5.46
C ILE A 21 8.69 -17.68 4.87
N ARG A 22 8.23 -18.87 4.44
CA ARG A 22 6.85 -19.05 3.94
C ARG A 22 5.83 -18.71 5.02
N LEU A 23 6.03 -19.21 6.23
CA LEU A 23 5.15 -18.91 7.37
C LEU A 23 5.17 -17.42 7.71
N GLU A 24 6.35 -16.79 7.70
CA GLU A 24 6.51 -15.36 7.93
C GLU A 24 5.71 -14.54 6.90
N ILE A 25 5.85 -14.85 5.60
CA ILE A 25 5.07 -14.19 4.54
C ILE A 25 3.57 -14.35 4.80
N VAL A 26 3.10 -15.57 5.10
CA VAL A 26 1.68 -15.83 5.36
C VAL A 26 1.17 -15.00 6.54
N ILE A 27 1.90 -14.99 7.67
CA ILE A 27 1.52 -14.21 8.86
C ILE A 27 1.47 -12.71 8.54
N VAL A 28 2.51 -12.19 7.89
CA VAL A 28 2.57 -10.77 7.51
C VAL A 28 1.41 -10.42 6.59
N LEU A 29 1.11 -11.23 5.57
CA LEU A 29 0.00 -10.98 4.67
C LEU A 29 -1.35 -11.05 5.38
N VAL A 30 -1.58 -12.03 6.26
CA VAL A 30 -2.81 -12.15 7.04
C VAL A 30 -3.03 -10.94 7.96
N VAL A 31 -1.98 -10.45 8.62
CA VAL A 31 -2.06 -9.30 9.54
C VAL A 31 -2.20 -7.97 8.79
N THR A 32 -1.78 -7.91 7.53
CA THR A 32 -1.70 -6.67 6.75
C THR A 32 -2.57 -6.73 5.48
N PHE A 33 -1.96 -6.69 4.30
CA PHE A 33 -2.65 -6.47 3.02
C PHE A 33 -3.33 -7.72 2.43
N GLY A 34 -2.95 -8.92 2.85
CA GLY A 34 -3.56 -10.16 2.34
C GLY A 34 -5.02 -10.31 2.76
N LEU A 35 -5.33 -10.03 4.03
CA LEU A 35 -6.73 -10.03 4.50
C LEU A 35 -7.53 -8.87 3.89
N SER A 36 -6.90 -7.71 3.71
CA SER A 36 -7.50 -6.58 2.96
C SER A 36 -7.84 -6.98 1.52
N GLY A 37 -6.97 -7.74 0.85
CA GLY A 37 -7.20 -8.29 -0.49
C GLY A 37 -8.39 -9.24 -0.57
N ALA A 38 -8.46 -10.20 0.36
CA ALA A 38 -9.61 -11.12 0.43
C ALA A 38 -10.93 -10.35 0.68
N SER A 39 -10.91 -9.39 1.61
CA SER A 39 -12.08 -8.56 1.92
C SER A 39 -12.50 -7.67 0.75
N ALA A 40 -11.53 -7.12 0.02
CA ALA A 40 -11.76 -6.30 -1.17
C ALA A 40 -12.38 -7.12 -2.31
N ALA A 41 -11.92 -8.36 -2.53
CA ALA A 41 -12.51 -9.26 -3.52
C ALA A 41 -13.97 -9.61 -3.17
N LEU A 42 -14.26 -9.92 -1.91
CA LEU A 42 -15.63 -10.16 -1.46
C LEU A 42 -16.51 -8.91 -1.62
N SER A 43 -15.99 -7.73 -1.26
CA SER A 43 -16.70 -6.45 -1.42
C SER A 43 -17.03 -6.16 -2.89
N LEU A 44 -16.13 -6.51 -3.81
CA LEU A 44 -16.37 -6.36 -5.25
C LEU A 44 -17.48 -7.32 -5.74
N VAL A 45 -17.43 -8.59 -5.34
CA VAL A 45 -18.45 -9.58 -5.70
C VAL A 45 -19.82 -9.17 -5.15
N GLU A 46 -19.88 -8.75 -3.88
CA GLU A 46 -21.11 -8.24 -3.27
C GLU A 46 -21.65 -7.03 -4.05
N SER A 47 -20.79 -6.09 -4.45
CA SER A 47 -21.19 -4.92 -5.24
C SER A 47 -21.72 -5.31 -6.62
N ALA A 48 -21.10 -6.30 -7.27
CA ALA A 48 -21.54 -6.80 -8.57
C ALA A 48 -22.89 -7.53 -8.52
N LEU A 49 -23.22 -8.15 -7.39
CA LEU A 49 -24.48 -8.86 -7.17
C LEU A 49 -25.61 -7.96 -6.63
N SER A 50 -25.30 -6.76 -6.16
CA SER A 50 -26.26 -5.84 -5.56
C SER A 50 -27.10 -5.08 -6.61
N PRO A 51 -28.37 -4.75 -6.31
CA PRO A 51 -29.16 -3.84 -7.15
C PRO A 51 -28.45 -2.48 -7.29
N GLY A 52 -28.17 -2.05 -8.53
CA GLY A 52 -27.37 -0.86 -8.83
C GLY A 52 -25.91 -1.14 -9.20
N GLY A 53 -25.46 -2.39 -9.08
CA GLY A 53 -24.14 -2.84 -9.49
C GLY A 53 -22.99 -2.09 -8.81
N VAL A 54 -21.82 -2.10 -9.46
CA VAL A 54 -20.59 -1.49 -8.92
C VAL A 54 -20.70 0.04 -8.81
N GLY A 55 -21.45 0.69 -9.70
CA GLY A 55 -21.57 2.16 -9.76
C GLY A 55 -22.37 2.79 -8.62
N GLY A 56 -23.21 2.02 -7.93
CA GLY A 56 -24.03 2.54 -6.82
C GLY A 56 -23.29 2.70 -5.49
N ARG A 57 -22.04 2.24 -5.37
CA ARG A 57 -21.31 2.20 -4.09
C ARG A 57 -20.39 3.41 -3.95
N LYS A 58 -20.33 3.94 -2.72
CA LYS A 58 -19.35 4.95 -2.30
C LYS A 58 -18.37 4.31 -1.31
N VAL A 59 -17.08 4.52 -1.51
CA VAL A 59 -16.06 4.07 -0.56
C VAL A 59 -15.21 5.24 -0.13
N ALA A 60 -15.20 5.49 1.19
CA ALA A 60 -14.37 6.52 1.79
C ALA A 60 -12.97 5.97 2.12
N LEU A 61 -11.91 6.64 1.65
CA LEU A 61 -10.53 6.25 1.96
C LEU A 61 -10.11 6.71 3.37
N ASN A 62 -10.48 7.95 3.71
CA ASN A 62 -10.25 8.54 5.03
C ASN A 62 -11.60 8.93 5.67
N PRO A 63 -12.37 7.95 6.18
CA PRO A 63 -13.66 8.22 6.80
C PRO A 63 -13.48 8.90 8.16
N SER A 64 -14.39 9.82 8.48
CA SER A 64 -14.57 10.29 9.87
C SER A 64 -15.11 9.15 10.74
N ARG A 65 -14.61 9.05 11.97
CA ARG A 65 -14.98 7.99 12.93
C ARG A 65 -15.65 8.52 14.19
N ALA A 66 -15.65 9.84 14.39
CA ALA A 66 -16.26 10.47 15.55
C ALA A 66 -16.75 11.88 15.20
N GLU A 67 -17.90 12.26 15.74
CA GLU A 67 -18.43 13.63 15.62
C GLU A 67 -17.54 14.65 16.36
N GLN A 68 -16.90 14.22 17.45
CA GLN A 68 -16.01 15.08 18.23
C GLN A 68 -14.65 15.21 17.52
N SER A 69 -14.30 16.44 17.11
CA SER A 69 -13.15 16.73 16.25
C SER A 69 -11.80 16.20 16.76
N THR A 70 -11.49 16.37 18.05
CA THR A 70 -10.23 15.88 18.63
C THR A 70 -10.18 14.35 18.65
N ILE A 71 -11.29 13.69 18.97
CA ILE A 71 -11.38 12.22 18.97
C ILE A 71 -11.21 11.70 17.54
N ASP A 72 -11.81 12.36 16.54
CA ASP A 72 -11.64 11.96 15.15
C ASP A 72 -10.19 12.11 14.68
N LEU A 73 -9.53 13.23 15.01
CA LEU A 73 -8.09 13.41 14.76
C LEU A 73 -7.26 12.26 15.36
N LEU A 74 -7.53 11.88 16.62
CA LEU A 74 -6.84 10.76 17.26
C LEU A 74 -7.07 9.44 16.51
N PHE A 75 -8.27 9.19 15.99
CA PHE A 75 -8.53 8.01 15.14
C PHE A 75 -7.79 8.05 13.81
N GLN A 76 -7.63 9.22 13.19
CA GLN A 76 -6.82 9.36 11.97
C GLN A 76 -5.34 9.07 12.27
N LEU A 77 -4.81 9.61 13.37
CA LEU A 77 -3.43 9.36 13.79
C LEU A 77 -3.19 7.89 14.18
N LEU A 78 -4.13 7.24 14.86
CA LEU A 78 -4.05 5.81 15.16
C LEU A 78 -4.08 4.96 13.88
N SER A 79 -4.86 5.36 12.89
CA SER A 79 -4.91 4.68 11.59
C SER A 79 -3.57 4.80 10.86
N ALA A 80 -2.97 5.98 10.83
CA ALA A 80 -1.64 6.20 10.27
C ALA A 80 -0.55 5.44 11.03
N LEU A 81 -0.60 5.45 12.37
CA LEU A 81 0.35 4.74 13.22
C LEU A 81 0.29 3.22 12.98
N ARG A 82 -0.90 2.65 12.76
CA ARG A 82 -1.06 1.24 12.40
C ARG A 82 -0.34 0.90 11.09
N LEU A 83 -0.49 1.73 10.05
CA LEU A 83 0.19 1.54 8.77
C LEU A 83 1.73 1.62 8.91
N VAL A 84 2.21 2.61 9.69
CA VAL A 84 3.64 2.70 10.01
C VAL A 84 4.11 1.47 10.81
N GLY A 85 3.29 0.96 11.73
CA GLY A 85 3.56 -0.27 12.47
C GLY A 85 3.69 -1.50 11.57
N TRP A 86 2.82 -1.62 10.56
CA TRP A 86 2.91 -2.67 9.54
C TRP A 86 4.22 -2.59 8.75
N ALA A 87 4.60 -1.39 8.30
CA ALA A 87 5.88 -1.16 7.64
C ALA A 87 7.07 -1.55 8.54
N ALA A 88 7.05 -1.08 9.79
CA ALA A 88 8.08 -1.36 10.77
C ALA A 88 8.24 -2.86 11.05
N LEU A 89 7.13 -3.60 11.13
CA LEU A 89 7.16 -5.06 11.27
C LEU A 89 7.88 -5.73 10.09
N GLY A 90 7.55 -5.37 8.85
CA GLY A 90 8.22 -5.89 7.66
C GLY A 90 9.71 -5.56 7.65
N LEU A 91 10.08 -4.32 7.99
CA LEU A 91 11.49 -3.91 8.08
C LEU A 91 12.24 -4.65 9.18
N TYR A 92 11.62 -4.83 10.34
CA TYR A 92 12.22 -5.55 11.46
C TYR A 92 12.52 -7.00 11.08
N LEU A 93 11.59 -7.69 10.42
CA LEU A 93 11.78 -9.07 9.97
C LEU A 93 12.91 -9.18 8.93
N LEU A 94 12.97 -8.26 7.95
CA LEU A 94 14.09 -8.18 7.01
C LEU A 94 15.42 -7.96 7.75
N TRP A 95 15.47 -6.98 8.64
CA TRP A 95 16.66 -6.65 9.41
C TRP A 95 17.13 -7.85 10.24
N ARG A 96 16.20 -8.56 10.89
CA ARG A 96 16.50 -9.74 11.71
C ARG A 96 17.12 -10.88 10.90
N SER A 97 16.82 -10.94 9.60
CA SER A 97 17.39 -11.88 8.62
C SER A 97 18.64 -11.39 7.89
N GLY A 98 19.21 -10.25 8.30
CA GLY A 98 20.43 -9.68 7.70
C GLY A 98 20.18 -8.72 6.53
N ILE A 99 18.93 -8.50 6.13
CA ILE A 99 18.56 -7.53 5.08
C ILE A 99 18.23 -6.19 5.74
N GLY A 100 19.23 -5.36 5.98
CA GLY A 100 19.02 -4.04 6.59
C GLY A 100 18.26 -3.04 5.68
N PRO A 101 17.67 -1.97 6.24
CA PRO A 101 16.87 -0.99 5.46
C PRO A 101 17.60 -0.39 4.25
N LYS A 102 18.91 -0.17 4.37
CA LYS A 102 19.74 0.33 3.25
C LYS A 102 19.74 -0.62 2.05
N LEU A 103 19.68 -1.93 2.27
CA LEU A 103 19.72 -2.95 1.20
C LEU A 103 18.43 -3.00 0.38
N ILE A 104 17.32 -2.50 0.92
CA ILE A 104 16.07 -2.34 0.16
C ILE A 104 15.87 -0.91 -0.35
N GLY A 105 16.86 -0.03 -0.19
CA GLY A 105 16.77 1.34 -0.70
C GLY A 105 16.18 2.37 0.26
N LEU A 106 16.02 2.04 1.54
CA LEU A 106 15.67 2.98 2.62
C LEU A 106 16.93 3.48 3.35
N ALA A 107 17.85 4.07 2.59
CA ALA A 107 18.93 4.87 3.17
C ALA A 107 18.41 6.29 3.52
N ARG A 108 19.27 7.30 3.70
CA ARG A 108 18.79 8.69 3.75
C ARG A 108 18.27 9.10 2.37
N PRO A 109 17.07 9.69 2.26
CA PRO A 109 16.54 10.18 0.98
C PRO A 109 17.45 11.27 0.43
N ARG A 110 17.64 11.26 -0.89
CA ARG A 110 18.47 12.22 -1.63
C ARG A 110 17.58 13.03 -2.55
N TRP A 111 17.49 14.34 -2.33
CA TRP A 111 16.65 15.25 -3.11
C TRP A 111 16.79 15.06 -4.63
N GLY A 112 17.99 15.18 -5.20
CA GLY A 112 18.19 15.01 -6.64
C GLY A 112 18.02 13.57 -7.15
N GLY A 113 18.34 12.57 -6.32
CA GLY A 113 18.34 11.16 -6.72
C GLY A 113 17.00 10.46 -6.54
N ASP A 114 16.11 10.99 -5.70
CA ASP A 114 14.86 10.34 -5.33
C ASP A 114 13.62 11.21 -5.60
N ALA A 115 13.72 12.55 -5.50
CA ALA A 115 12.57 13.42 -5.74
C ALA A 115 12.18 13.51 -7.21
N LEU A 116 13.16 13.66 -8.13
CA LEU A 116 12.86 13.73 -9.56
C LEU A 116 12.26 12.41 -10.10
N PRO A 117 12.84 11.22 -9.82
CA PRO A 117 12.20 9.97 -10.20
C PRO A 117 10.85 9.76 -9.51
N GLY A 118 10.70 10.18 -8.24
CA GLY A 118 9.42 10.13 -7.54
C GLY A 118 8.34 10.98 -8.21
N ALA A 119 8.66 12.22 -8.59
CA ALA A 119 7.73 13.09 -9.31
C ALA A 119 7.38 12.54 -10.70
N ALA A 120 8.36 12.00 -11.43
CA ALA A 120 8.12 11.39 -12.73
C ALA A 120 7.21 10.14 -12.63
N LEU A 121 7.45 9.29 -11.63
CA LEU A 121 6.60 8.13 -11.35
C LEU A 121 5.20 8.55 -10.90
N ALA A 122 5.08 9.60 -10.08
CA ALA A 122 3.80 10.16 -9.67
C ALA A 122 2.98 10.64 -10.87
N ALA A 123 3.61 11.38 -11.80
CA ALA A 123 2.94 11.85 -13.01
C ALA A 123 2.57 10.69 -13.94
N LEU A 124 3.47 9.71 -14.11
CA LEU A 124 3.27 8.54 -14.97
C LEU A 124 2.07 7.68 -14.53
N ILE A 125 1.83 7.56 -13.23
CA ILE A 125 0.72 6.77 -12.69
C ILE A 125 -0.52 7.66 -12.46
N GLY A 126 -0.33 8.79 -11.80
CA GLY A 126 -1.41 9.65 -11.34
C GLY A 126 -2.20 10.33 -12.47
N LEU A 127 -1.53 10.84 -13.51
CA LEU A 127 -2.23 11.52 -14.60
C LEU A 127 -3.10 10.57 -15.42
N PRO A 128 -2.59 9.41 -15.91
CA PRO A 128 -3.45 8.45 -16.60
C PRO A 128 -4.52 7.86 -15.68
N GLY A 129 -4.18 7.61 -14.41
CA GLY A 129 -5.14 7.11 -13.42
C GLY A 129 -6.31 8.06 -13.20
N LEU A 130 -6.04 9.35 -13.03
CA LEU A 130 -7.09 10.38 -12.90
C LEU A 130 -7.95 10.47 -14.17
N ALA A 131 -7.32 10.47 -15.35
CA ALA A 131 -8.05 10.51 -16.61
C ALA A 131 -8.97 9.29 -16.77
N LEU A 132 -8.48 8.09 -16.49
CA LEU A 132 -9.26 6.85 -16.54
C LEU A 132 -10.40 6.86 -15.51
N TYR A 133 -10.17 7.35 -14.29
CA TYR A 133 -11.21 7.49 -13.28
C TYR A 133 -12.35 8.39 -13.76
N LEU A 134 -12.02 9.57 -14.28
CA LEU A 134 -13.02 10.52 -14.76
C LEU A 134 -13.83 9.97 -15.94
N ILE A 135 -13.16 9.29 -16.88
CA ILE A 135 -13.82 8.64 -18.02
C ILE A 135 -14.73 7.49 -17.55
N ALA A 136 -14.22 6.60 -16.70
CA ALA A 136 -14.99 5.45 -16.22
C ALA A 136 -16.20 5.88 -15.38
N HIS A 137 -16.04 6.95 -14.60
CA HIS A 137 -17.14 7.53 -13.84
C HIS A 137 -18.19 8.18 -14.74
N ALA A 138 -17.77 8.96 -15.74
CA ALA A 138 -18.69 9.56 -16.72
C ALA A 138 -19.50 8.51 -17.50
N LEU A 139 -18.96 7.29 -17.64
CA LEU A 139 -19.64 6.15 -18.28
C LEU A 139 -20.49 5.31 -17.31
N GLY A 140 -20.51 5.62 -16.01
CA GLY A 140 -21.23 4.84 -14.98
C GLY A 140 -20.61 3.47 -14.68
N LEU A 141 -19.34 3.27 -15.05
CA LEU A 141 -18.63 1.98 -14.95
C LEU A 141 -17.73 1.89 -13.71
N SER A 142 -17.61 2.96 -12.91
CA SER A 142 -16.73 3.00 -11.74
C SER A 142 -17.49 3.19 -10.42
N VAL A 143 -16.90 2.68 -9.34
CA VAL A 143 -17.25 3.07 -7.96
C VAL A 143 -16.95 4.56 -7.80
N THR A 144 -17.81 5.29 -7.09
CA THR A 144 -17.47 6.66 -6.66
C THR A 144 -16.53 6.57 -5.47
N ILE A 145 -15.28 6.94 -5.68
CA ILE A 145 -14.26 6.98 -4.62
C ILE A 145 -14.43 8.32 -3.90
N VAL A 146 -14.55 8.28 -2.58
CA VAL A 146 -14.57 9.48 -1.73
C VAL A 146 -13.25 9.55 -0.98
N PRO A 147 -12.26 10.32 -1.46
CA PRO A 147 -10.94 10.39 -0.84
C PRO A 147 -10.93 10.75 0.65
N SER A 148 -11.87 11.59 1.08
CA SER A 148 -12.04 11.99 2.47
C SER A 148 -13.49 12.33 2.76
N SER A 149 -13.98 11.94 3.93
CA SER A 149 -15.27 12.39 4.47
C SER A 149 -15.09 13.17 5.78
N LEU A 150 -13.88 13.68 6.03
CA LEU A 150 -13.56 14.46 7.23
C LEU A 150 -14.25 15.83 7.19
N GLY A 151 -14.80 16.24 8.33
CA GLY A 151 -15.35 17.58 8.52
C GLY A 151 -14.31 18.69 8.34
N ASP A 152 -14.78 19.93 8.18
CA ASP A 152 -13.88 21.06 7.99
C ASP A 152 -13.16 21.43 9.30
N HIS A 153 -11.91 21.00 9.40
CA HIS A 153 -11.05 21.19 10.56
C HIS A 153 -9.67 21.67 10.12
N TRP A 154 -9.02 22.47 10.96
CA TRP A 154 -7.65 22.96 10.68
C TRP A 154 -6.65 21.80 10.45
N TRP A 155 -6.90 20.66 11.10
CA TRP A 155 -6.05 19.47 11.01
C TRP A 155 -6.41 18.55 9.82
N ARG A 156 -7.51 18.79 9.11
CA ARG A 156 -7.98 17.92 8.02
C ARG A 156 -6.90 17.69 6.96
N LEU A 157 -6.34 18.76 6.40
CA LEU A 157 -5.31 18.64 5.36
C LEU A 157 -4.01 18.03 5.90
N PRO A 158 -3.45 18.47 7.04
CA PRO A 158 -2.31 17.79 7.66
C PRO A 158 -2.53 16.28 7.90
N ALA A 159 -3.70 15.88 8.41
CA ALA A 159 -4.02 14.48 8.65
C ALA A 159 -4.08 13.67 7.35
N LEU A 160 -4.63 14.23 6.27
CA LEU A 160 -4.65 13.57 4.96
C LEU A 160 -3.24 13.38 4.38
N VAL A 161 -2.34 14.35 4.54
CA VAL A 161 -0.93 14.21 4.13
C VAL A 161 -0.24 13.12 4.95
N VAL A 162 -0.46 13.10 6.27
CA VAL A 162 0.09 12.04 7.14
C VAL A 162 -0.45 10.66 6.75
N SER A 163 -1.74 10.56 6.46
CA SER A 163 -2.36 9.32 5.98
C SER A 163 -1.76 8.84 4.65
N ALA A 164 -1.61 9.74 3.67
CA ALA A 164 -1.00 9.45 2.38
C ALA A 164 0.45 8.94 2.53
N ILE A 165 1.25 9.58 3.39
CA ILE A 165 2.62 9.15 3.67
C ILE A 165 2.62 7.79 4.38
N ALA A 166 1.77 7.59 5.38
CA ALA A 166 1.70 6.34 6.12
C ALA A 166 1.28 5.17 5.22
N ASN A 167 0.31 5.40 4.31
CA ASN A 167 -0.12 4.41 3.33
C ASN A 167 1.00 4.06 2.35
N ALA A 168 1.63 5.08 1.75
CA ALA A 168 2.77 4.89 0.86
C ALA A 168 3.91 4.12 1.53
N VAL A 169 4.28 4.48 2.76
CA VAL A 169 5.33 3.77 3.51
C VAL A 169 4.93 2.32 3.75
N ALA A 170 3.71 2.04 4.21
CA ALA A 170 3.24 0.68 4.46
C ALA A 170 3.27 -0.18 3.20
N GLU A 171 2.70 0.31 2.10
CA GLU A 171 2.59 -0.43 0.87
C GLU A 171 3.95 -0.64 0.20
N GLU A 172 4.76 0.41 0.04
CA GLU A 172 6.06 0.26 -0.62
C GLU A 172 7.02 -0.61 0.20
N VAL A 173 7.00 -0.49 1.52
CA VAL A 173 7.83 -1.34 2.38
C VAL A 173 7.38 -2.79 2.35
N LEU A 174 6.09 -3.07 2.56
CA LEU A 174 5.62 -4.46 2.67
C LEU A 174 5.47 -5.15 1.32
N VAL A 175 4.83 -4.49 0.37
CA VAL A 175 4.41 -5.09 -0.90
C VAL A 175 5.57 -5.14 -1.88
N VAL A 176 6.44 -4.12 -1.89
CA VAL A 176 7.62 -4.07 -2.78
C VAL A 176 8.86 -4.55 -2.03
N GLY A 177 9.32 -3.81 -1.02
CA GLY A 177 10.61 -4.07 -0.36
C GLY A 177 10.68 -5.44 0.33
N TYR A 178 9.70 -5.75 1.18
CA TYR A 178 9.64 -6.98 1.96
C TYR A 178 9.26 -8.19 1.09
N LEU A 179 8.10 -8.16 0.45
CA LEU A 179 7.57 -9.35 -0.23
C LEU A 179 8.48 -9.79 -1.38
N ILE A 180 8.97 -8.88 -2.22
CA ILE A 180 9.87 -9.26 -3.32
C ILE A 180 11.18 -9.82 -2.76
N SER A 181 11.74 -9.23 -1.71
CA SER A 181 12.97 -9.73 -1.07
C SER A 181 12.76 -11.13 -0.47
N ARG A 182 11.64 -11.37 0.20
CA ARG A 182 11.31 -12.67 0.80
C ARG A 182 11.04 -13.75 -0.23
N LEU A 183 10.32 -13.44 -1.31
CA LEU A 183 10.11 -14.38 -2.41
C LEU A 183 11.44 -14.74 -3.09
N ARG A 184 12.35 -13.78 -3.26
CA ARG A 184 13.71 -14.06 -3.76
C ARG A 184 14.51 -14.96 -2.83
N ALA A 185 14.35 -14.84 -1.51
CA ALA A 185 14.95 -15.76 -0.54
C ALA A 185 14.37 -17.19 -0.61
N LEU A 186 13.22 -17.37 -1.28
CA LEU A 186 12.64 -18.67 -1.62
C LEU A 186 13.00 -19.11 -3.06
N ASP A 187 14.01 -18.51 -3.68
CA ASP A 187 14.44 -18.72 -5.07
C ASP A 187 13.39 -18.41 -6.14
N TRP A 188 12.41 -17.55 -5.83
CA TRP A 188 11.52 -17.06 -6.87
C TRP A 188 12.30 -16.15 -7.84
N SER A 189 12.15 -16.43 -9.13
CA SER A 189 12.72 -15.59 -10.19
C SER A 189 12.22 -14.14 -10.04
N PRO A 190 13.01 -13.13 -10.48
CA PRO A 190 12.62 -11.72 -10.40
C PRO A 190 11.22 -11.43 -10.97
N ARG A 191 10.88 -12.06 -12.11
CA ARG A 191 9.56 -11.89 -12.76
C ARG A 191 8.42 -12.44 -11.92
N ARG A 192 8.58 -13.62 -11.31
CA ARG A 192 7.55 -14.23 -10.45
C ARG A 192 7.32 -13.41 -9.18
N SER A 193 8.40 -12.94 -8.55
CA SER A 193 8.30 -12.09 -7.35
C SER A 193 7.63 -10.75 -7.66
N LEU A 194 7.95 -10.15 -8.81
CA LEU A 194 7.29 -8.94 -9.28
C LEU A 194 5.79 -9.15 -9.51
N LEU A 195 5.43 -10.22 -10.21
CA LEU A 195 4.03 -10.53 -10.50
C LEU A 195 3.23 -10.77 -9.21
N ALA A 196 3.77 -11.54 -8.26
CA ALA A 196 3.10 -11.77 -6.98
C ALA A 196 2.90 -10.48 -6.18
N SER A 197 3.90 -9.60 -6.16
CA SER A 197 3.81 -8.28 -5.53
C SER A 197 2.74 -7.40 -6.20
N ALA A 198 2.73 -7.33 -7.53
CA ALA A 198 1.75 -6.55 -8.28
C ALA A 198 0.32 -7.09 -8.14
N VAL A 199 0.15 -8.42 -8.14
CA VAL A 199 -1.16 -9.06 -7.90
C VAL A 199 -1.65 -8.80 -6.49
N LEU A 200 -0.77 -8.90 -5.47
CA LEU A 200 -1.13 -8.53 -4.11
C LEU A 200 -1.62 -7.07 -4.07
N ARG A 201 -0.87 -6.14 -4.68
CA ARG A 201 -1.27 -4.74 -4.78
C ARG A 201 -2.65 -4.57 -5.39
N GLY A 202 -2.86 -5.10 -6.59
CA GLY A 202 -4.17 -5.02 -7.24
C GLY A 202 -5.30 -5.61 -6.38
N SER A 203 -5.04 -6.71 -5.66
CA SER A 203 -6.05 -7.41 -4.88
C SER A 203 -6.64 -6.56 -3.75
N TYR A 204 -5.82 -5.88 -2.95
CA TYR A 204 -6.32 -5.05 -1.84
C TYR A 204 -6.88 -3.71 -2.29
N HIS A 205 -6.86 -3.40 -3.59
CA HIS A 205 -7.56 -2.26 -4.19
C HIS A 205 -8.84 -2.63 -4.94
N LEU A 206 -9.24 -3.91 -4.99
CA LEU A 206 -10.48 -4.33 -5.65
C LEU A 206 -11.74 -3.71 -5.03
N TYR A 207 -11.67 -3.21 -3.79
CA TYR A 207 -12.77 -2.49 -3.14
C TYR A 207 -13.10 -1.16 -3.86
N GLN A 208 -12.18 -0.63 -4.65
CA GLN A 208 -12.36 0.55 -5.50
C GLN A 208 -13.01 0.19 -6.86
N GLY A 209 -13.36 -1.08 -7.07
CA GLY A 209 -13.80 -1.62 -8.35
C GLY A 209 -12.67 -2.26 -9.16
N LEU A 210 -13.04 -2.91 -10.27
CA LEU A 210 -12.08 -3.57 -11.17
C LEU A 210 -11.03 -2.59 -11.72
N GLY A 211 -11.44 -1.36 -12.07
CA GLY A 211 -10.53 -0.33 -12.56
C GLY A 211 -9.47 0.05 -11.52
N GLY A 212 -9.86 0.24 -10.25
CA GLY A 212 -8.92 0.53 -9.16
C GLY A 212 -7.94 -0.61 -8.91
N GLY A 213 -8.43 -1.86 -8.92
CA GLY A 213 -7.56 -3.05 -8.80
C GLY A 213 -6.58 -3.20 -9.96
N LEU A 214 -7.02 -3.02 -11.21
CA LEU A 214 -6.16 -3.10 -12.39
C LEU A 214 -5.14 -1.97 -12.45
N GLY A 215 -5.55 -0.74 -12.13
CA GLY A 215 -4.63 0.41 -12.05
C GLY A 215 -3.52 0.17 -11.03
N ASN A 216 -3.87 -0.38 -9.88
CA ASN A 216 -2.91 -0.71 -8.82
C ASN A 216 -2.03 -1.93 -9.15
N LEU A 217 -2.53 -2.90 -9.91
CA LEU A 217 -1.70 -3.97 -10.48
C LEU A 217 -0.63 -3.37 -11.43
N VAL A 218 -1.02 -2.47 -12.33
CA VAL A 218 -0.10 -1.80 -13.25
C VAL A 218 0.93 -0.96 -12.48
N MET A 219 0.49 -0.19 -11.49
CA MET A 219 1.38 0.53 -10.59
C MET A 219 2.38 -0.42 -9.93
N GLY A 220 1.91 -1.57 -9.40
CA GLY A 220 2.76 -2.59 -8.78
C GLY A 220 3.82 -3.16 -9.72
N VAL A 221 3.48 -3.38 -11.00
CA VAL A 221 4.46 -3.82 -12.02
C VAL A 221 5.52 -2.73 -12.27
N ILE A 222 5.10 -1.48 -12.41
CA ILE A 222 6.01 -0.34 -12.66
C ILE A 222 6.92 -0.11 -11.46
N PHE A 223 6.34 -0.03 -10.26
CA PHE A 223 7.05 0.26 -9.02
C PHE A 223 7.98 -0.88 -8.63
N GLY A 224 7.47 -2.12 -8.59
CA GLY A 224 8.30 -3.28 -8.32
C GLY A 224 9.40 -3.46 -9.37
N GLY A 225 9.11 -3.21 -10.64
CA GLY A 225 10.10 -3.26 -11.72
C GLY A 225 11.15 -2.16 -11.61
N TYR A 226 10.78 -0.95 -11.19
CA TYR A 226 11.72 0.13 -10.89
C TYR A 226 12.62 -0.24 -9.72
N TRP A 227 12.04 -0.78 -8.63
CA TRP A 227 12.79 -1.21 -7.46
C TRP A 227 13.74 -2.36 -7.77
N GLN A 228 13.33 -3.36 -8.56
CA GLN A 228 14.21 -4.46 -8.95
C GLN A 228 15.45 -4.00 -9.73
N ARG A 229 15.35 -2.90 -10.49
CA ARG A 229 16.46 -2.34 -11.27
C ARG A 229 17.35 -1.41 -10.46
N THR A 230 16.77 -0.62 -9.56
CA THR A 230 17.48 0.47 -8.87
C THR A 230 17.77 0.17 -7.41
N THR A 231 17.03 -0.77 -6.81
CA THR A 231 16.98 -1.06 -5.37
C THR A 231 16.78 0.21 -4.54
N ARG A 232 15.97 1.15 -5.05
CA ARG A 232 15.61 2.40 -4.36
C ARG A 232 14.12 2.44 -4.04
N LEU A 233 13.80 2.58 -2.76
CA LEU A 233 12.41 2.60 -2.29
C LEU A 233 11.86 4.02 -2.11
N TRP A 234 12.71 4.99 -1.75
CA TRP A 234 12.29 6.38 -1.57
C TRP A 234 11.57 7.00 -2.77
N PRO A 235 12.01 6.82 -4.03
CA PRO A 235 11.26 7.32 -5.18
C PRO A 235 9.83 6.80 -5.22
N LEU A 236 9.62 5.53 -4.85
CA LEU A 236 8.30 4.90 -4.84
C LEU A 236 7.43 5.47 -3.72
N VAL A 237 7.99 5.59 -2.51
CA VAL A 237 7.28 6.17 -1.36
C VAL A 237 6.86 7.61 -1.65
N LEU A 238 7.77 8.42 -2.21
CA LEU A 238 7.49 9.80 -2.60
C LEU A 238 6.44 9.87 -3.71
N ALA A 239 6.56 9.03 -4.73
CA ALA A 239 5.59 8.98 -5.82
C ALA A 239 4.18 8.64 -5.33
N HIS A 240 4.07 7.57 -4.54
CA HIS A 240 2.81 7.11 -3.98
C HIS A 240 2.20 8.15 -3.05
N ALA A 241 2.97 8.67 -2.08
CA ALA A 241 2.47 9.69 -1.16
C ALA A 241 2.01 10.95 -1.90
N THR A 242 2.67 11.31 -3.02
CA THR A 242 2.26 12.43 -3.86
C THR A 242 0.94 12.16 -4.56
N ILE A 243 0.76 10.98 -5.17
CA ILE A 243 -0.49 10.59 -5.82
C ILE A 243 -1.65 10.64 -4.82
N ASP A 244 -1.48 10.01 -3.66
CA ASP A 244 -2.50 9.99 -2.60
C ASP A 244 -2.80 11.40 -2.08
N THR A 245 -1.78 12.20 -1.79
CA THR A 245 -1.95 13.58 -1.31
C THR A 245 -2.73 14.42 -2.31
N VAL A 246 -2.37 14.34 -3.59
CA VAL A 246 -3.07 15.07 -4.66
C VAL A 246 -4.52 14.62 -4.78
N ALA A 247 -4.79 13.31 -4.71
CA ALA A 247 -6.15 12.79 -4.73
C ALA A 247 -6.97 13.25 -3.51
N TYR A 248 -6.39 13.19 -2.31
CA TYR A 248 -7.07 13.49 -1.05
C TYR A 248 -7.37 14.99 -0.92
N ILE A 249 -6.36 15.83 -1.14
CA ILE A 249 -6.48 17.28 -1.03
C ILE A 249 -7.26 17.83 -2.23
N GLY A 250 -6.94 17.38 -3.45
CA GLY A 250 -7.59 17.84 -4.67
C GLY A 250 -9.10 17.61 -4.63
N TYR A 251 -9.54 16.43 -4.19
CA TYR A 251 -10.97 16.18 -3.98
C TYR A 251 -11.56 17.08 -2.90
N THR A 252 -10.89 17.20 -1.75
CA THR A 252 -11.38 17.99 -0.61
C THR A 252 -11.57 19.48 -0.95
N VAL A 253 -10.72 20.02 -1.83
CA VAL A 253 -10.75 21.44 -2.22
C VAL A 253 -11.64 21.70 -3.44
N LEU A 254 -11.82 20.73 -4.35
CA LEU A 254 -12.56 20.93 -5.60
C LEU A 254 -13.99 20.36 -5.59
N HIS A 255 -14.28 19.35 -4.76
CA HIS A 255 -15.59 18.71 -4.72
C HIS A 255 -16.67 19.72 -4.30
N GLY A 256 -17.73 19.82 -5.11
CA GLY A 256 -18.79 20.83 -4.95
C GLY A 256 -18.47 22.20 -5.55
N HIS A 257 -17.25 22.43 -6.06
CA HIS A 257 -16.85 23.66 -6.74
C HIS A 257 -16.65 23.48 -8.25
N VAL A 258 -16.48 22.25 -8.73
CA VAL A 258 -16.33 21.92 -10.16
C VAL A 258 -17.34 20.87 -10.59
N SER A 259 -17.89 21.01 -11.80
CA SER A 259 -18.97 20.13 -12.30
C SER A 259 -18.50 18.77 -12.82
N TRP A 260 -17.19 18.62 -13.06
CA TRP A 260 -16.60 17.40 -13.61
C TRP A 260 -16.11 16.42 -12.54
N LEU A 261 -16.03 16.86 -11.28
CA LEU A 261 -15.66 16.00 -10.16
C LEU A 261 -16.95 15.47 -9.52
N PRO A 262 -17.13 14.15 -9.45
CA PRO A 262 -18.35 13.53 -8.97
C PRO A 262 -18.48 13.43 -7.46
#